data_AF-K9WHK7-F1
#
_entry.id   AF-K9WHK7-F1
#
_cell.length_a   1.000
_cell.length_b   1.000
_cell.length_c   1.000
_cell.angle_alpha   90.00
_cell.angle_beta   90.00
_cell.angle_gamma   90.00
#
_symmetry.space_group_name_H-M   'P 1'
#
loop_
_entity.id
_entity.type
_entity.pdbx_description
1 polymer ?
#
loop_
_entity_poly.entity_id
_entity_poly.type
_entity_poly.pdbx_seq_one_letter_code
_entity_poly.pdbx_strand_id
1 'polypeptide(L)'
;MCLAKTYDIHLELAVDVFKSQNPALIISLKNFLTVLPNPQCVEDVLMAAIYMLAKTEPEACRWILRNSYYLKPEVDLVEFTSNLALTKLQNQGFLLNQDFNFEPNRHLQVTEQAKAGLMVDNSDGDRLLLEEILQIRDSTPAL
;
A
#
# COMPACT_ATOMS: atom_id res chain seq x y z
N MET A 1 8.39 12.22 -15.65
CA MET A 1 8.96 10.87 -15.88
C MET A 1 10.36 10.86 -15.30
N CYS A 2 10.65 9.98 -14.33
CA CYS A 2 11.99 9.87 -13.76
C CYS A 2 12.97 9.31 -14.80
N LEU A 3 14.24 9.68 -14.73
CA LEU A 3 15.25 9.12 -15.63
C LEU A 3 15.43 7.63 -15.32
N ALA A 4 15.18 6.76 -16.30
CA ALA A 4 15.10 5.30 -16.09
C ALA A 4 16.30 4.69 -15.35
N LYS A 5 17.54 5.08 -15.70
CA LYS A 5 18.74 4.56 -15.02
C LYS A 5 18.87 5.01 -13.56
N THR A 6 18.44 6.23 -13.27
CA THR A 6 18.47 6.78 -11.91
C THR A 6 17.38 6.12 -11.08
N TYR A 7 16.23 5.84 -11.69
CA TYR A 7 15.11 5.14 -11.08
C TYR A 7 15.48 3.74 -10.56
N ASP A 8 16.16 2.91 -11.38
CA ASP A 8 16.53 1.54 -11.00
C ASP A 8 17.45 1.49 -9.77
N ILE A 9 18.46 2.36 -9.71
CA ILE A 9 19.40 2.43 -8.59
C ILE A 9 18.69 2.86 -7.30
N HIS A 10 17.77 3.83 -7.39
CA HIS A 10 17.00 4.28 -6.24
C HIS A 10 16.01 3.22 -5.75
N LEU A 11 15.43 2.45 -6.67
CA LEU A 11 14.55 1.33 -6.36
C LEU A 11 15.31 0.22 -5.61
N GLU A 12 16.47 -0.21 -6.12
CA GLU A 12 17.30 -1.22 -5.44
C GLU A 12 17.69 -0.77 -4.03
N LEU A 13 18.14 0.48 -3.89
CA LEU A 13 18.47 1.06 -2.58
C LEU A 13 17.27 1.08 -1.63
N ALA A 14 16.09 1.48 -2.13
CA ALA A 14 14.87 1.54 -1.32
C ALA A 14 14.47 0.14 -0.83
N VAL A 15 14.58 -0.88 -1.68
CA VAL A 15 14.34 -2.28 -1.33
C VAL A 15 15.29 -2.73 -0.23
N ASP A 16 16.59 -2.46 -0.36
CA ASP A 16 17.59 -2.86 0.65
C ASP A 16 17.37 -2.16 1.99
N VAL A 17 17.03 -0.88 1.98
CA VAL A 17 16.70 -0.12 3.20
C VAL A 17 15.44 -0.67 3.88
N PHE A 18 14.40 -1.00 3.11
CA PHE A 18 13.20 -1.59 3.67
C PHE A 18 13.44 -2.99 4.24
N LYS A 19 14.27 -3.83 3.59
CA LYS A 19 14.68 -5.14 4.14
C LYS A 19 15.39 -5.02 5.48
N SER A 20 16.14 -3.93 5.70
CA SER A 20 16.86 -3.72 6.95
C SER A 20 15.94 -3.43 8.13
N GLN A 21 14.65 -3.10 7.89
CA GLN A 21 13.66 -2.77 8.93
C GLN A 21 14.17 -1.72 9.93
N ASN A 22 15.00 -0.78 9.46
CA ASN A 22 15.64 0.21 10.29
C ASN A 22 14.97 1.58 10.08
N PRO A 23 14.22 2.09 11.06
CA PRO A 23 13.56 3.39 10.96
C PRO A 23 14.49 4.56 10.57
N ALA A 24 15.71 4.57 11.11
CA ALA A 24 16.66 5.63 10.82
C ALA A 24 17.09 5.62 9.35
N LEU A 25 17.32 4.42 8.79
CA LEU A 25 17.67 4.26 7.38
C LEU A 25 16.50 4.63 6.46
N ILE A 26 15.26 4.34 6.85
CA ILE A 26 14.07 4.75 6.08
C ILE A 26 13.95 6.27 6.02
N ILE A 27 14.16 6.96 7.15
CA ILE A 27 14.14 8.43 7.18
C ILE A 27 15.30 8.98 6.33
N SER A 28 16.50 8.42 6.45
CA SER A 28 17.65 8.81 5.63
C SER A 28 17.41 8.58 4.13
N LEU A 29 16.79 7.46 3.75
CA LEU A 29 16.42 7.16 2.37
C LEU A 29 15.48 8.23 1.82
N LYS A 30 14.42 8.58 2.55
CA LYS A 30 13.46 9.59 2.09
C LYS A 30 14.11 10.95 1.87
N ASN A 31 14.96 11.37 2.81
CA ASN A 31 15.76 12.59 2.67
C ASN A 31 16.70 12.50 1.46
N PHE A 32 17.33 11.35 1.23
CA PHE A 32 18.19 11.14 0.08
C PHE A 32 17.42 11.20 -1.24
N LEU A 33 16.22 10.62 -1.32
CA LEU A 33 15.38 10.63 -2.52
C LEU A 33 14.87 12.03 -2.89
N THR A 34 14.99 13.04 -2.01
CA THR A 34 14.68 14.45 -2.37
C THR A 34 15.56 15.01 -3.49
N VAL A 35 16.67 14.34 -3.84
CA VAL A 35 17.47 14.67 -5.03
C VAL A 35 16.74 14.38 -6.34
N LEU A 36 15.66 13.59 -6.31
CA LEU A 36 14.84 13.28 -7.47
C LEU A 36 14.10 14.53 -7.98
N PRO A 37 13.79 14.59 -9.28
CA PRO A 37 13.35 15.83 -9.93
C PRO A 37 12.00 16.36 -9.44
N ASN A 38 11.17 15.53 -8.80
CA ASN A 38 9.90 15.93 -8.21
C ASN A 38 9.42 14.92 -7.15
N PRO A 39 8.43 15.28 -6.32
CA PRO A 39 7.87 14.40 -5.29
C PRO A 39 7.25 13.11 -5.84
N GLN A 40 6.64 13.14 -7.03
CA GLN A 40 6.05 11.95 -7.65
C GLN A 40 7.11 10.86 -7.88
N CYS A 41 8.32 11.24 -8.27
CA CYS A 41 9.42 10.29 -8.42
C CYS A 41 9.80 9.60 -7.11
N VAL A 42 9.68 10.29 -5.97
CA VAL A 42 9.94 9.71 -4.66
C VAL A 42 8.86 8.69 -4.31
N GLU A 43 7.60 9.07 -4.50
CA GLU A 43 6.44 8.17 -4.32
C GLU A 43 6.57 6.92 -5.20
N ASP A 44 6.84 7.09 -6.49
CA ASP A 44 6.96 5.99 -7.47
C ASP A 44 8.06 4.99 -7.08
N VAL A 45 9.20 5.48 -6.57
CA VAL A 45 10.31 4.62 -6.11
C VAL A 45 9.91 3.84 -4.85
N LEU A 46 9.33 4.53 -3.86
CA LEU A 46 8.95 3.90 -2.60
C LEU A 46 7.82 2.88 -2.81
N MET A 47 6.83 3.20 -3.65
CA MET A 47 5.77 2.28 -4.03
C MET A 47 6.31 1.07 -4.79
N ALA A 48 7.15 1.27 -5.80
CA ALA A 48 7.76 0.15 -6.54
C ALA A 48 8.59 -0.75 -5.62
N ALA A 49 9.30 -0.20 -4.63
CA ALA A 49 10.03 -0.98 -3.65
C ALA A 49 9.11 -1.85 -2.78
N ILE A 50 7.96 -1.32 -2.35
CA ILE A 50 6.93 -2.10 -1.61
C ILE A 50 6.41 -3.26 -2.46
N TYR A 51 6.06 -3.01 -3.72
CA TYR A 51 5.58 -4.06 -4.63
C TYR A 51 6.66 -5.11 -4.92
N MET A 52 7.93 -4.69 -5.04
CA MET A 52 9.04 -5.62 -5.22
C MET A 52 9.25 -6.49 -3.97
N LEU A 53 9.17 -5.92 -2.77
CA LEU A 53 9.24 -6.67 -1.53
C LEU A 53 8.08 -7.63 -1.36
N ALA A 54 6.85 -7.23 -1.70
CA ALA A 54 5.69 -8.12 -1.64
C ALA A 54 5.92 -9.42 -2.42
N LYS A 55 6.64 -9.33 -3.56
CA LYS A 55 6.98 -10.48 -4.40
C LYS A 55 8.20 -11.27 -3.91
N THR A 56 9.21 -10.59 -3.34
CA THR A 56 10.53 -11.19 -3.07
C THR A 56 10.79 -11.51 -1.60
N GLU A 57 10.29 -10.67 -0.68
CA GLU A 57 10.48 -10.76 0.77
C GLU A 57 9.19 -10.33 1.50
N PRO A 58 8.12 -11.15 1.48
CA PRO A 58 6.80 -10.77 1.99
C PRO A 58 6.78 -10.32 3.45
N GLU A 59 7.63 -10.91 4.30
CA GLU A 59 7.70 -10.54 5.73
C GLU A 59 8.32 -9.15 5.94
N ALA A 60 9.32 -8.78 5.14
CA ALA A 60 9.85 -7.42 5.14
C ALA A 60 8.80 -6.41 4.62
N CYS A 61 8.01 -6.81 3.61
CA CYS A 61 6.88 -6.03 3.14
C CYS A 61 5.84 -5.80 4.26
N ARG A 62 5.39 -6.87 4.92
CA ARG A 62 4.45 -6.76 6.06
C ARG A 62 4.97 -5.84 7.15
N TRP A 63 6.27 -5.91 7.47
CA TRP A 63 6.87 -5.03 8.45
C TRP A 63 6.75 -3.55 8.06
N ILE A 64 7.06 -3.18 6.81
CA ILE A 64 6.95 -1.79 6.37
C ILE A 64 5.50 -1.32 6.28
N LEU A 65 4.55 -2.18 5.90
CA LEU A 65 3.13 -1.85 5.87
C LEU A 65 2.57 -1.56 7.28
N ARG A 66 2.92 -2.38 8.26
CA ARG A 66 2.58 -2.15 9.68
C ARG A 66 3.22 -0.87 10.24
N ASN A 67 4.39 -0.49 9.72
CA ASN A 67 5.11 0.73 10.09
C ASN A 67 5.01 1.84 9.02
N SER A 68 3.90 1.86 8.29
CA SER A 68 3.65 2.76 7.15
C SER A 68 3.80 4.25 7.45
N TYR A 69 3.70 4.66 8.71
CA TYR A 69 3.89 6.05 9.13
C TYR A 69 5.30 6.59 8.83
N TYR A 70 6.31 5.73 8.72
CA TYR A 70 7.66 6.15 8.33
C TYR A 70 7.72 6.68 6.90
N LEU A 71 6.77 6.28 6.04
CA LEU A 71 6.73 6.70 4.65
C LEU A 71 6.02 8.05 4.44
N LYS A 72 5.29 8.56 5.44
CA LYS A 72 4.66 9.89 5.37
C LYS A 72 5.69 11.02 5.51
N PRO A 73 5.52 12.17 4.83
CA PRO A 73 4.40 12.52 3.95
C PRO A 73 4.48 11.98 2.51
N GLU A 74 5.58 11.37 2.10
CA GLU A 74 5.88 11.01 0.71
C GLU A 74 4.96 9.92 0.16
N VAL A 75 4.53 8.98 1.00
CA VAL A 75 3.55 7.95 0.64
C VAL A 75 2.54 7.80 1.78
N ASP A 76 1.26 8.06 1.50
CA ASP A 76 0.17 7.73 2.41
C ASP A 76 -0.46 6.38 2.01
N LEU A 77 0.10 5.29 2.56
CA LEU A 77 -0.39 3.95 2.25
C LEU A 77 -1.85 3.72 2.66
N VAL A 78 -2.37 4.47 3.65
CA VAL A 78 -3.78 4.35 4.05
C VAL A 78 -4.68 4.91 2.97
N GLU A 79 -4.38 6.10 2.47
CA GLU A 79 -5.12 6.73 1.37
C GLU A 79 -5.01 5.88 0.10
N PHE A 80 -3.78 5.47 -0.26
CA PHE A 80 -3.54 4.61 -1.42
C PHE A 80 -4.37 3.32 -1.36
N THR A 81 -4.31 2.59 -0.24
CA THR A 81 -5.00 1.30 -0.11
C THR A 81 -6.52 1.47 -0.07
N SER A 82 -7.01 2.56 0.52
CA SER A 82 -8.46 2.87 0.53
C SER A 82 -8.96 3.13 -0.89
N ASN A 83 -8.22 3.92 -1.69
CA ASN A 83 -8.55 4.18 -3.08
C ASN A 83 -8.46 2.92 -3.96
N LEU A 84 -7.49 2.05 -3.69
CA LEU A 84 -7.38 0.73 -4.33
C LEU A 84 -8.63 -0.12 -4.06
N ALA A 85 -9.02 -0.26 -2.79
CA ALA A 85 -10.20 -1.04 -2.40
C ALA A 85 -11.49 -0.46 -2.99
N LEU A 86 -11.67 0.87 -2.91
CA LEU A 86 -12.81 1.58 -3.48
C LEU A 86 -12.95 1.29 -4.97
N THR A 87 -11.86 1.49 -5.72
CA THR A 87 -11.85 1.31 -7.18
C THR A 87 -12.15 -0.14 -7.55
N LYS A 88 -11.55 -1.10 -6.84
CA LYS A 88 -11.80 -2.53 -7.08
C LYS A 88 -13.25 -2.91 -6.84
N LEU A 89 -13.83 -2.50 -5.71
CA LEU A 89 -15.21 -2.82 -5.37
C LEU A 89 -16.19 -2.20 -6.36
N GLN A 90 -15.99 -0.93 -6.75
CA GLN A 90 -16.84 -0.25 -7.72
C GLN A 90 -16.74 -0.89 -9.13
N ASN A 91 -15.55 -1.28 -9.56
CA ASN A 91 -15.37 -1.95 -10.85
C ASN A 91 -16.05 -3.32 -10.91
N GLN A 92 -16.27 -3.95 -9.75
CA GLN A 92 -17.02 -5.20 -9.62
C GLN A 92 -18.53 -4.99 -9.42
N GLY A 93 -19.00 -3.73 -9.41
CA GLY A 93 -20.41 -3.37 -9.29
C GLY A 93 -20.92 -3.24 -7.86
N PHE A 94 -20.05 -3.34 -6.85
CA PHE A 94 -20.45 -3.12 -5.45
C PHE A 94 -20.68 -1.63 -5.16
N LEU A 95 -21.68 -1.35 -4.33
CA LEU A 95 -22.13 0.00 -4.01
C LEU A 95 -21.65 0.44 -2.62
N LEU A 96 -21.05 1.64 -2.58
CA LEU A 96 -20.66 2.29 -1.32
C LEU A 96 -21.91 2.58 -0.47
N ASN A 97 -21.82 2.34 0.83
CA ASN A 97 -22.89 2.41 1.83
C ASN A 97 -23.97 1.32 1.70
N GLN A 98 -23.79 0.32 0.84
CA GLN A 98 -24.68 -0.84 0.76
C GLN A 98 -23.87 -2.14 0.92
N ASP A 99 -22.88 -2.33 0.05
CA ASP A 99 -22.03 -3.52 0.02
C ASP A 99 -20.74 -3.32 0.81
N PHE A 100 -20.29 -2.07 0.93
CA PHE A 100 -19.11 -1.72 1.70
C PHE A 100 -19.16 -0.29 2.23
N ASN A 101 -18.44 -0.03 3.31
CA ASN A 101 -18.28 1.29 3.90
C ASN A 101 -16.90 1.45 4.54
N PHE A 102 -16.30 2.63 4.39
CA PHE A 102 -15.07 2.99 5.07
C PHE A 102 -15.41 3.62 6.42
N GLU A 103 -14.96 2.96 7.48
CA GLU A 103 -15.07 3.44 8.85
C GLU A 103 -13.80 4.21 9.26
N PRO A 104 -13.87 5.03 10.32
CA PRO A 104 -12.69 5.58 10.95
C PRO A 104 -11.66 4.49 11.31
N ASN A 105 -10.38 4.86 11.42
CA ASN A 105 -9.28 3.97 11.82
C ASN A 105 -8.94 2.84 10.83
N ARG A 106 -9.07 3.09 9.52
CA ARG A 106 -8.68 2.13 8.45
C ARG A 106 -9.56 0.88 8.41
N HIS A 107 -10.74 0.93 9.00
CA HIS A 107 -11.68 -0.18 8.94
C HIS A 107 -12.46 -0.12 7.63
N LEU A 108 -12.51 -1.25 6.93
CA LEU A 108 -13.35 -1.41 5.76
C LEU A 108 -14.40 -2.45 6.11
N GLN A 109 -15.64 -1.99 6.30
CA GLN A 109 -16.77 -2.87 6.49
C GLN A 109 -17.26 -3.34 5.12
N VAL A 110 -17.43 -4.64 4.93
CA VAL A 110 -17.80 -5.26 3.65
C VAL A 110 -18.79 -6.40 3.87
N THR A 111 -19.70 -6.60 2.93
CA THR A 111 -20.46 -7.86 2.84
C THR A 111 -19.55 -9.02 2.47
N GLU A 112 -19.95 -10.25 2.78
CA GLU A 112 -19.19 -11.45 2.39
C GLU A 112 -18.91 -11.49 0.88
N GLN A 113 -19.88 -11.08 0.06
CA GLN A 113 -19.72 -11.03 -1.39
C GLN A 113 -18.71 -9.95 -1.82
N ALA A 114 -18.79 -8.75 -1.24
CA ALA A 114 -17.84 -7.67 -1.50
C ALA A 114 -16.43 -8.04 -1.03
N LYS A 115 -16.30 -8.72 0.11
CA LYS A 115 -15.02 -9.23 0.63
C LYS A 115 -14.41 -10.27 -0.30
N ALA A 116 -15.20 -11.23 -0.75
CA ALA A 116 -14.74 -12.23 -1.72
C ALA A 116 -14.27 -11.53 -3.00
N GLY A 117 -15.05 -10.59 -3.53
CA GLY A 117 -14.69 -9.79 -4.69
C GLY A 117 -13.40 -8.99 -4.52
N LEU A 118 -13.21 -8.35 -3.36
CA LEU A 118 -12.01 -7.59 -3.03
C LEU A 118 -10.75 -8.46 -2.99
N MET A 119 -10.88 -9.75 -2.69
CA MET A 119 -9.77 -10.70 -2.60
C MET A 119 -9.41 -11.38 -3.94
N VAL A 120 -10.24 -11.23 -4.97
CA VAL A 120 -10.04 -11.83 -6.29
C VAL A 120 -9.03 -11.02 -7.12
N ASP A 121 -8.20 -11.72 -7.88
CA ASP A 121 -7.24 -11.16 -8.85
C ASP A 121 -6.29 -10.08 -8.29
N ASN A 122 -5.87 -10.26 -7.03
CA ASN A 122 -4.87 -9.39 -6.41
C ASN A 122 -3.45 -9.78 -6.81
N SER A 123 -2.63 -8.78 -7.14
CA SER A 123 -1.18 -8.93 -7.09
C SER A 123 -0.73 -9.24 -5.65
N ASP A 124 0.46 -9.79 -5.46
CA ASP A 124 0.99 -10.01 -4.10
C ASP A 124 1.07 -8.70 -3.30
N GLY A 125 1.39 -7.58 -3.97
CA GLY A 125 1.42 -6.26 -3.36
C GLY A 125 0.04 -5.76 -2.95
N ASP A 126 -0.94 -5.82 -3.86
CA ASP A 126 -2.33 -5.42 -3.58
C ASP A 126 -2.90 -6.22 -2.40
N ARG A 127 -2.67 -7.55 -2.41
CA ARG A 127 -3.14 -8.43 -1.35
C ARG A 127 -2.54 -8.02 0.00
N LEU A 128 -1.23 -7.85 0.09
CA LEU A 128 -0.58 -7.45 1.35
C LEU A 128 -1.02 -6.06 1.80
N LEU A 129 -1.21 -5.11 0.88
CA LEU A 129 -1.75 -3.78 1.21
C LEU A 129 -3.14 -3.91 1.83
N LEU A 130 -4.05 -4.63 1.17
CA LEU A 130 -5.41 -4.84 1.66
C LEU A 130 -5.44 -5.56 3.02
N GLU A 131 -4.57 -6.55 3.23
CA GLU A 131 -4.49 -7.32 4.49
C GLU A 131 -3.88 -6.53 5.66
N GLU A 132 -2.81 -5.78 5.41
CA GLU A 132 -2.02 -5.15 6.48
C GLU A 132 -2.41 -3.69 6.76
N ILE A 133 -2.96 -2.97 5.76
CA ILE A 133 -3.33 -1.57 5.92
C ILE A 133 -4.82 -1.42 6.27
N LEU A 134 -5.70 -2.20 5.64
CA LEU A 134 -7.14 -2.16 5.92
C LEU A 134 -7.53 -3.27 6.90
N GLN A 135 -8.23 -2.89 7.95
CA GLN A 135 -8.88 -3.86 8.83
C GLN A 135 -10.24 -4.22 8.22
N ILE A 136 -10.23 -5.24 7.37
CA ILE A 136 -11.43 -5.71 6.69
C ILE A 136 -12.32 -6.45 7.70
N ARG A 137 -13.57 -6.01 7.84
CA ARG A 137 -14.54 -6.57 8.79
C ARG A 137 -15.82 -6.95 8.06
N ASP A 138 -16.39 -8.06 8.47
CA ASP A 138 -17.67 -8.52 7.93
C ASP A 138 -18.78 -7.61 8.43
N SER A 139 -19.61 -7.12 7.51
CA SER A 139 -20.86 -6.45 7.87
C SER A 139 -21.80 -7.50 8.43
N THR A 140 -22.07 -7.45 9.74
CA THR A 140 -23.11 -8.28 10.34
C THR A 140 -24.43 -8.00 9.62
N PRO A 141 -25.16 -9.02 9.11
CA PRO A 141 -26.49 -8.79 8.57
C PRO A 141 -27.38 -8.23 9.68
N ALA A 142 -28.04 -7.11 9.42
CA ALA A 142 -29.09 -6.59 10.30
C ALA A 142 -30.18 -7.66 10.41
N LEU A 143 -30.43 -8.14 11.63
CA LEU A 143 -31.53 -9.05 11.98
C LEU A 143 -32.89 -8.36 11.84
#